data_AF-A0A370TD76-F1
#
_entry.id   AF-A0A370TD76-F1
#
_cell.length_a   1.000
_cell.length_b   1.000
_cell.length_c   1.000
_cell.angle_alpha   90.00
_cell.angle_beta   90.00
_cell.angle_gamma   90.00
#
_symmetry.space_group_name_H-M   'P 1'
#
loop_
_entity.id
_entity.type
_entity.pdbx_description
1 polymer ?
#
loop_
_entity_poly.entity_id
_entity_poly.type
_entity_poly.pdbx_seq_one_letter_code
_entity_poly.pdbx_strand_id
1 'polypeptide(L)'
;MLSTTVSEAPVVYAANEYLTFESPANMTCGEYMGTSMSRTGTGYLLDPEAVDSCKFCTYHTADFFLKTVNAPFSEAWRNFGLMLVYIVFNVFGALFLYWLLRVPKNKKKEE
;
A
#
# COMPACT_ATOMS: atom_id res chain seq x y z
N MET A 1 3.21 -8.81 4.85
CA MET A 1 2.82 -7.38 4.93
C MET A 1 3.72 -6.60 3.99
N LEU A 2 3.24 -6.28 2.79
CA LEU A 2 4.07 -5.60 1.78
C LEU A 2 4.44 -4.19 2.21
N SER A 3 3.50 -3.48 2.85
CA SER A 3 3.72 -2.11 3.33
C SER A 3 4.83 -1.98 4.36
N THR A 4 5.04 -2.98 5.22
CA THR A 4 6.07 -2.90 6.26
C THR A 4 7.49 -3.09 5.73
N THR A 5 7.66 -3.63 4.51
CA THR A 5 8.98 -3.91 3.94
C THR A 5 9.43 -2.86 2.93
N VAL A 6 8.49 -2.15 2.30
CA VAL A 6 8.77 -1.24 1.18
C VAL A 6 8.28 0.19 1.42
N SER A 7 7.61 0.48 2.54
CA SER A 7 7.20 1.87 2.84
C SER A 7 8.42 2.79 2.87
N GLU A 8 8.22 4.02 2.39
CA GLU A 8 9.25 5.07 2.24
C GLU A 8 10.42 4.73 1.31
N ALA A 9 10.45 3.54 0.70
CA ALA A 9 11.52 3.18 -0.22
C ALA A 9 11.51 4.12 -1.46
N PRO A 10 12.68 4.65 -1.87
CA PRO A 10 12.77 5.48 -3.06
C PRO A 10 12.50 4.64 -4.31
N VAL A 11 11.70 5.18 -5.24
CA VAL A 11 11.39 4.50 -6.50
C VAL A 11 12.31 5.03 -7.60
N VAL A 12 13.18 4.16 -8.09
CA VAL A 12 14.05 4.43 -9.24
C VAL A 12 13.48 3.71 -10.45
N TYR A 13 13.19 4.46 -11.51
CA TYR A 13 12.61 3.93 -12.74
C TYR A 13 13.72 3.44 -13.67
N ALA A 14 13.47 2.36 -14.40
CA ALA A 14 14.33 1.99 -15.52
C ALA A 14 14.11 2.94 -16.70
N ALA A 15 15.08 3.02 -17.62
CA ALA A 15 15.04 3.96 -18.76
C ALA A 15 13.79 3.83 -19.65
N ASN A 16 13.18 2.65 -19.69
CA ASN A 16 11.97 2.33 -20.46
C ASN A 16 10.65 2.55 -19.68
N GLU A 17 10.71 2.86 -18.40
CA GLU A 17 9.52 3.10 -17.56
C GLU A 17 9.19 4.59 -17.43
N TYR A 18 10.07 5.48 -17.89
CA TYR A 18 9.82 6.91 -17.94
C TYR A 18 8.71 7.22 -18.95
N LEU A 19 7.74 8.00 -18.50
CA LEU A 19 6.76 8.60 -19.41
C LEU A 19 7.48 9.67 -20.22
N THR A 20 7.52 9.47 -21.53
CA THR A 20 8.19 10.38 -22.47
C THR A 20 7.16 11.15 -23.26
N PHE A 21 7.25 12.48 -23.26
CA PHE A 21 6.33 13.37 -23.99
C PHE A 21 7.04 14.68 -24.34
N GLU A 22 6.44 15.46 -25.23
CA GLU A 22 6.99 16.74 -25.68
C GLU A 22 6.37 17.91 -24.91
N SER A 23 7.20 18.87 -24.46
CA SER A 23 6.71 20.11 -23.88
C SER A 23 6.19 21.06 -24.96
N PRO A 24 5.22 21.93 -24.65
CA PRO A 24 4.82 23.00 -25.57
C PRO A 24 5.99 23.93 -25.93
N ALA A 25 5.93 24.53 -27.12
CA ALA A 25 6.96 25.46 -27.59
C ALA A 25 7.18 26.63 -26.61
N ASN A 26 8.45 26.91 -26.31
CA ASN A 26 8.92 27.91 -25.35
C ASN A 26 8.60 27.63 -23.86
N MET A 27 8.36 26.37 -23.48
CA MET A 27 8.26 25.97 -22.07
C MET A 27 9.21 24.81 -21.75
N THR A 28 9.85 24.89 -20.59
CA THR A 28 10.62 23.78 -20.03
C THR A 28 9.70 22.68 -19.50
N CYS A 29 10.18 21.44 -19.43
CA CYS A 29 9.45 20.33 -18.82
C CYS A 29 9.01 20.65 -17.39
N GLY A 30 9.87 21.32 -16.61
CA GLY A 30 9.59 21.77 -15.25
C GLY A 30 8.44 22.78 -15.17
N GLU A 31 8.40 23.76 -16.06
CA GLU A 31 7.31 24.75 -16.11
C GLU A 31 5.98 24.13 -16.51
N TYR A 32 6.00 23.25 -17.52
CA TYR A 32 4.79 22.58 -17.99
C TYR A 32 4.21 21.63 -16.93
N MET A 33 5.06 20.80 -16.31
CA MET A 33 4.62 19.80 -15.34
C MET A 33 4.49 20.33 -13.91
N GLY A 34 5.11 21.46 -13.57
CA GLY A 34 5.16 21.96 -12.20
C GLY A 34 3.78 22.13 -11.56
N THR A 35 2.80 22.62 -12.33
CA THR A 35 1.41 22.75 -11.86
C THR A 35 0.73 21.40 -11.63
N SER A 36 0.92 20.45 -12.54
CA SER A 36 0.36 19.10 -12.44
C SER A 36 1.00 18.29 -11.30
N MET A 37 2.33 18.33 -11.17
CA MET A 37 3.07 17.68 -10.09
C MET A 37 2.69 18.24 -8.73
N SER A 38 2.49 19.56 -8.62
CA SER A 38 2.02 20.19 -7.39
C SER A 38 0.59 19.77 -7.02
N ARG A 39 -0.29 19.57 -8.02
CA ARG A 39 -1.67 19.11 -7.79
C ARG A 39 -1.73 17.63 -7.41
N THR A 40 -0.95 16.79 -8.06
CA THR A 40 -0.93 15.34 -7.81
C THR A 40 -0.10 15.01 -6.56
N GLY A 41 0.85 15.87 -6.18
CA GLY A 41 1.67 15.72 -4.98
C GLY A 41 2.68 14.57 -5.06
N THR A 42 2.99 14.07 -6.25
CA THR A 42 3.94 12.98 -6.48
C THR A 42 4.59 13.04 -7.86
N GLY A 43 5.66 12.27 -8.00
CA GLY A 43 6.46 12.17 -9.22
C GLY A 43 7.61 13.17 -9.27
N TYR A 44 8.51 12.95 -10.23
CA TYR A 44 9.67 13.80 -10.49
C TYR A 44 10.03 13.77 -11.97
N LEU A 45 10.71 14.82 -12.43
CA LEU A 45 11.29 14.89 -13.77
C LEU A 45 12.76 14.48 -13.70
N LEU A 46 13.23 13.73 -14.69
CA LEU A 46 14.65 13.40 -14.80
C LEU A 46 15.48 14.65 -15.15
N ASP A 47 14.94 15.50 -16.03
CA ASP A 47 15.54 16.76 -16.45
C ASP A 47 14.45 17.85 -16.52
N PRO A 48 14.39 18.76 -15.53
CA PRO A 48 13.44 19.87 -15.53
C PRO A 48 13.71 20.95 -16.59
N GLU A 49 14.96 21.08 -17.05
CA GLU A 49 15.40 22.13 -17.99
C GLU A 49 15.27 21.69 -19.46
N ALA A 50 14.99 20.41 -19.71
CA ALA A 50 14.75 19.88 -21.03
C ALA A 50 13.60 20.61 -21.75
N VAL A 51 13.77 20.75 -23.07
CA VAL A 51 12.79 21.27 -24.02
C VAL A 51 12.51 20.16 -25.02
N ASP A 52 11.25 20.00 -25.43
CA ASP A 52 10.77 18.99 -26.39
C ASP A 52 10.87 17.51 -25.98
N SER A 53 11.80 17.09 -25.10
CA SER A 53 11.91 15.69 -24.66
C SER A 53 11.88 15.55 -23.13
N CYS A 54 10.67 15.49 -22.57
CA CYS A 54 10.46 15.35 -21.14
C CYS A 54 10.41 13.87 -20.73
N LYS A 55 11.10 13.54 -19.63
CA LYS A 55 11.02 12.22 -18.99
C LYS A 55 10.49 12.36 -17.57
N PHE A 56 9.33 11.77 -17.33
CA PHE A 56 8.59 11.90 -16.07
C PHE A 56 8.40 10.55 -15.36
N CYS A 57 8.63 10.55 -14.06
CA CYS A 57 8.30 9.46 -13.14
C CYS A 57 7.03 9.81 -12.37
N THR A 58 6.06 8.90 -12.34
CA THR A 58 4.78 9.10 -11.65
C THR A 58 4.88 9.01 -10.13
N TYR A 59 5.85 8.25 -9.61
CA TYR A 59 6.01 8.03 -8.18
C TYR A 59 7.44 8.32 -7.73
N HIS A 60 7.58 9.04 -6.63
CA HIS A 60 8.87 9.27 -5.97
C HIS A 60 9.13 8.24 -4.85
N THR A 61 8.07 7.80 -4.15
CA THR A 61 8.15 6.81 -3.08
C THR A 61 7.16 5.67 -3.28
N ALA A 62 7.50 4.50 -2.75
CA ALA A 62 6.66 3.31 -2.83
C ALA A 62 5.33 3.45 -2.07
N ASP A 63 5.19 4.45 -1.18
CA ASP A 63 3.93 4.69 -0.45
C ASP A 63 2.77 5.05 -1.38
N PHE A 64 3.06 5.72 -2.50
CA PHE A 64 2.03 6.01 -3.51
C PHE A 64 1.53 4.73 -4.18
N PHE A 65 2.43 3.79 -4.46
CA PHE A 65 2.06 2.46 -4.93
C PHE A 65 1.27 1.68 -3.87
N LEU A 66 1.69 1.72 -2.61
CA LEU A 66 0.98 1.07 -1.51
C LEU A 66 -0.46 1.57 -1.35
N LYS A 67 -0.72 2.86 -1.64
CA LYS A 67 -2.08 3.41 -1.67
C LYS A 67 -2.92 2.85 -2.82
N THR A 68 -2.36 2.65 -4.01
CA THR A 68 -3.13 2.11 -5.15
C THR A 68 -3.59 0.67 -4.92
N VAL A 69 -2.80 -0.12 -4.18
CA VAL A 69 -3.15 -1.50 -3.82
C VAL A 69 -3.92 -1.63 -2.50
N ASN A 70 -4.46 -0.53 -1.95
CA ASN A 70 -5.17 -0.51 -0.67
C ASN A 70 -4.37 -1.07 0.53
N ALA A 71 -3.05 -0.93 0.51
CA ALA A 71 -2.16 -1.36 1.57
C ALA A 71 -1.38 -0.18 2.21
N PRO A 72 -2.05 0.89 2.69
CA PRO A 72 -1.35 2.01 3.30
C PRO A 72 -0.59 1.57 4.56
N PHE A 73 0.63 2.08 4.74
CA PHE A 73 1.45 1.74 5.90
C PHE A 73 0.79 2.13 7.24
N SER A 74 0.01 3.23 7.26
CA SER A 74 -0.73 3.67 8.44
C SER A 74 -1.66 2.59 9.02
N GLU A 75 -2.14 1.67 8.19
CA GLU A 75 -3.07 0.61 8.59
C GLU A 75 -2.39 -0.74 8.81
N ALA A 76 -1.07 -0.82 8.66
CA ALA A 76 -0.31 -2.05 8.81
C ALA A 76 -0.55 -2.68 10.19
N TRP A 77 -0.35 -1.91 11.26
CA TRP A 77 -0.49 -2.41 12.63
C TRP A 77 -1.92 -2.76 13.02
N ARG A 78 -2.91 -1.99 12.56
CA ARG A 78 -4.33 -2.30 12.76
C ARG A 78 -4.70 -3.63 12.11
N ASN A 79 -4.35 -3.80 10.84
CA ASN A 79 -4.67 -5.00 10.08
C ASN A 79 -3.96 -6.24 10.65
N PHE A 80 -2.72 -6.09 11.11
CA PHE A 80 -2.00 -7.15 11.83
C PHE A 80 -2.71 -7.54 13.15
N GLY A 81 -3.13 -6.55 13.93
CA GLY A 81 -3.92 -6.78 15.15
C GLY A 81 -5.23 -7.53 14.90
N LEU A 82 -5.97 -7.15 13.86
CA LEU A 82 -7.21 -7.84 13.47
C LEU A 82 -6.98 -9.30 13.09
N MET A 83 -5.87 -9.60 12.41
CA MET A 83 -5.49 -10.98 12.09
C MET A 83 -5.21 -11.79 13.35
N LEU A 84 -4.49 -11.22 14.33
CA LEU A 84 -4.23 -11.87 15.61
C LEU A 84 -5.52 -12.12 16.40
N VAL A 85 -6.41 -11.13 16.47
CA VAL A 85 -7.73 -11.28 17.13
C VAL A 85 -8.55 -12.39 16.49
N TYR A 86 -8.55 -12.47 15.15
CA TYR A 86 -9.24 -13.56 14.44
C TYR A 86 -8.67 -14.94 14.79
N ILE A 87 -7.34 -15.09 14.83
CA ILE A 87 -6.69 -16.35 15.22
C ILE A 87 -7.10 -16.74 16.64
N VAL A 88 -7.00 -15.81 17.59
CA VAL A 88 -7.34 -16.04 18.99
C VAL A 88 -8.81 -16.43 19.15
N PHE A 89 -9.73 -15.73 18.48
CA PHE A 89 -11.15 -16.06 18.48
C PHE A 89 -11.42 -17.48 17.96
N ASN A 90 -10.78 -17.88 16.86
CA ASN A 90 -10.95 -19.22 16.30
C ASN A 90 -10.40 -20.31 17.24
N VAL A 91 -9.24 -20.08 17.88
CA VAL A 91 -8.68 -21.01 18.86
C VAL A 91 -9.64 -21.19 20.04
N PHE A 92 -10.13 -20.10 20.62
CA PHE A 92 -11.10 -20.18 21.72
C PHE A 92 -12.41 -20.83 21.29
N GLY A 93 -12.92 -20.50 20.10
CA GLY A 93 -14.12 -21.12 19.52
C GLY A 93 -13.95 -22.63 19.35
N ALA A 94 -12.81 -23.08 18.82
CA ALA A 94 -12.52 -24.50 18.66
C ALA A 94 -12.44 -25.24 20.01
N LEU A 95 -11.77 -24.65 21.01
CA LEU A 95 -11.69 -25.22 22.36
C LEU A 95 -13.07 -25.26 23.05
N PHE A 96 -13.85 -24.19 22.91
CA PHE A 96 -15.19 -24.09 23.47
C PHE A 96 -16.13 -25.13 22.85
N LEU A 97 -16.14 -25.25 21.51
CA LEU A 97 -16.93 -26.26 20.81
C LEU A 97 -16.49 -27.69 21.16
N TYR A 98 -15.18 -27.94 21.25
CA TYR A 98 -14.66 -29.23 21.70
C TYR A 98 -15.14 -29.58 23.11
N TRP A 99 -15.05 -28.63 24.04
CA TRP A 99 -15.55 -28.80 25.40
C TRP A 99 -17.06 -29.09 25.40
N LEU A 100 -17.85 -28.29 24.69
CA LEU A 100 -19.31 -28.42 24.62
C LEU A 100 -19.76 -29.76 24.02
N LEU A 101 -19.07 -30.26 22.99
CA LEU A 101 -19.47 -31.50 22.32
C LEU A 101 -18.96 -32.76 23.03
N ARG A 102 -17.85 -32.69 23.78
CA ARG A 102 -17.21 -33.87 24.37
C ARG A 102 -17.38 -34.00 25.88
N VAL A 103 -17.49 -32.89 26.62
CA VAL A 103 -17.40 -32.88 28.09
C VAL A 103 -18.73 -32.97 28.83
N PRO A 104 -19.84 -32.32 28.43
CA PRO A 104 -21.09 -32.42 29.18
C PRO A 104 -21.72 -33.81 28.99
N LYS A 105 -21.27 -34.77 29.80
CA LYS A 105 -22.07 -35.94 30.14
C LYS A 105 -23.15 -35.46 31.09
N ASN A 106 -24.39 -35.36 30.62
CA ASN A 106 -25.56 -35.16 31.48
C ASN A 106 -25.46 -36.12 32.66
N LYS A 107 -25.18 -35.60 33.87
CA LYS A 107 -25.45 -36.34 35.09
C LYS A 107 -26.97 -36.39 35.20
N LYS A 108 -27.56 -37.46 34.68
CA LYS A 108 -28.92 -37.83 35.05
C LYS A 108 -28.91 -37.91 36.57
N LYS A 109 -29.63 -37.00 37.23
CA LYS A 109 -30.04 -37.20 38.61
C LYS A 109 -31.03 -38.35 38.53
N GLU A 110 -30.57 -39.55 38.85
CA GLU A 110 -31.43 -40.66 39.18
C GLU A 110 -32.02 -40.35 40.57
N GLU A 111 -33.32 -40.59 40.66
CA GLU A 111 -34.26 -40.15 41.72
C GLU A 111 -33.91 -40.64 43.13
#